data_AF-A0AA88XCR2-F1
#
_entry.id   AF-A0AA88XCR2-F1
#
_cell.length_a   1.000
_cell.length_b   1.000
_cell.length_c   1.000
_cell.angle_alpha   90.00
_cell.angle_beta   90.00
_cell.angle_gamma   90.00
#
_symmetry.space_group_name_H-M   'P 1'
#
loop_
_entity.id
_entity.type
_entity.pdbx_description
1 polymer ?
#
loop_
_entity_poly.entity_id
_entity_poly.type
_entity_poly.pdbx_seq_one_letter_code
_entity_poly.pdbx_strand_id
1 'polypeptide(L)'
;MPEPRSYDGAKEAKQVSNFFWHLEQYFEALDIDDEEEKVQTTVMYLTDTTALWWRRRYTDGCDVNTWEKFKGELKMQLYLESIEDMAMINLRRLRQNGSIHQYVREYSTLLLEIPEMSEK
;
A
#
# COMPACT_ATOMS: atom_id res chain seq x y z
N MET A 1 -6.11 13.86 25.12
CA MET A 1 -6.61 13.39 23.80
C MET A 1 -5.85 12.12 23.46
N PRO A 2 -6.50 11.01 23.04
CA PRO A 2 -5.79 9.78 22.73
C PRO A 2 -5.00 9.94 21.42
N GLU A 3 -3.75 9.50 21.43
CA GLU A 3 -2.86 9.50 20.28
C GLU A 3 -3.35 8.52 19.20
N PRO A 4 -3.25 8.85 17.89
CA PRO A 4 -3.57 7.94 16.81
C PRO A 4 -2.77 6.64 16.91
N ARG A 5 -3.38 5.51 16.56
CA ARG A 5 -2.67 4.23 16.50
C ARG A 5 -1.74 4.21 15.29
N SER A 6 -0.55 3.65 15.49
CA SER A 6 0.39 3.34 14.40
C SER A 6 -0.24 2.41 13.38
N TYR A 7 0.11 2.59 12.10
CA TYR A 7 -0.35 1.76 11.00
C TYR A 7 0.85 1.06 10.34
N ASP A 8 0.76 -0.27 10.25
CA ASP A 8 1.80 -1.19 9.81
C ASP A 8 1.65 -1.64 8.35
N GLY A 9 0.59 -1.19 7.66
CA GLY A 9 0.30 -1.62 6.30
C GLY A 9 -0.71 -2.76 6.20
N ALA A 10 -1.51 -3.01 7.24
CA ALA A 10 -2.58 -4.01 7.16
C ALA A 10 -3.52 -3.79 5.96
N LYS A 11 -3.57 -4.80 5.07
CA LYS A 11 -4.30 -4.76 3.78
C LYS A 11 -5.82 -4.86 3.90
N GLU A 12 -6.33 -5.03 5.13
CA GLU A 12 -7.76 -5.06 5.38
C GLU A 12 -8.38 -3.68 5.12
N ALA A 13 -9.27 -3.58 4.13
CA ALA A 13 -9.94 -2.34 3.77
C ALA A 13 -10.60 -1.63 4.97
N LYS A 14 -11.09 -2.41 5.95
CA LYS A 14 -11.65 -1.89 7.19
C LYS A 14 -10.60 -1.23 8.09
N GLN A 15 -9.41 -1.83 8.21
CA GLN A 15 -8.34 -1.26 9.02
C GLN A 15 -7.78 0.01 8.40
N VAL A 16 -7.58 0.03 7.08
CA VAL A 16 -7.19 1.23 6.32
C VAL A 16 -8.20 2.36 6.51
N SER A 17 -9.48 2.05 6.35
CA SER A 17 -10.55 3.04 6.52
C SER A 17 -10.63 3.56 7.96
N ASN A 18 -10.48 2.68 8.95
CA ASN A 18 -10.44 3.06 10.36
C ASN A 18 -9.23 3.95 10.69
N PHE A 19 -8.07 3.68 10.09
CA PHE A 19 -6.87 4.49 10.29
C PHE A 19 -7.08 5.93 9.80
N PHE A 20 -7.56 6.10 8.57
CA PHE A 20 -7.88 7.43 8.05
C PHE A 20 -8.95 8.15 8.86
N TRP A 21 -9.99 7.43 9.26
CA TRP A 21 -11.06 8.01 10.07
C TRP A 21 -10.54 8.54 11.42
N HIS A 22 -9.68 7.78 12.13
CA HIS A 22 -9.09 8.26 13.38
C HIS A 22 -8.17 9.47 13.18
N LEU A 23 -7.42 9.52 12.07
CA LEU A 23 -6.57 10.67 11.76
C LEU A 23 -7.38 11.92 11.43
N GLU A 24 -8.46 11.78 10.66
CA GLU A 24 -9.36 12.91 10.36
C GLU A 24 -9.97 13.49 11.65
N GLN A 25 -10.37 12.63 12.59
CA GLN A 25 -10.85 13.07 13.90
C GLN A 25 -9.74 13.72 14.76
N TYR A 26 -8.50 13.24 14.65
CA TYR A 26 -7.35 13.82 15.33
C TYR A 26 -7.01 15.22 14.79
N PHE A 27 -7.04 15.40 13.46
CA PHE A 27 -6.83 16.70 12.82
C PHE A 27 -7.91 17.71 13.18
N GLU A 28 -9.18 17.28 13.17
CA GLU A 28 -10.32 18.10 13.58
C GLU A 28 -10.18 18.56 15.05
N ALA A 29 -9.73 17.67 15.95
CA ALA A 29 -9.53 18.01 17.36
C ALA A 29 -8.35 18.96 17.61
N LEU A 30 -7.37 19.02 16.71
CA LEU A 30 -6.20 19.89 16.78
C LEU A 30 -6.31 21.15 15.92
N ASP A 31 -7.41 21.33 15.19
CA ASP A 31 -7.61 22.42 14.23
C ASP A 31 -6.53 22.43 13.13
N ILE A 32 -6.04 21.25 12.75
CA ILE A 32 -5.08 21.08 11.65
C ILE A 32 -5.86 21.03 10.34
N ASP A 33 -5.90 22.15 9.62
CA ASP A 33 -6.48 22.20 8.27
C ASP A 33 -5.44 22.22 7.14
N ASP A 34 -4.17 22.52 7.47
CA ASP A 34 -3.10 22.52 6.48
C ASP A 34 -2.86 21.12 5.90
N GLU A 35 -2.98 21.00 4.58
CA GLU A 35 -2.91 19.73 3.86
C GLU A 35 -1.52 19.09 3.96
N GLU A 36 -0.46 19.89 3.97
CA GLU A 36 0.91 19.41 4.10
C GLU A 36 1.17 18.92 5.52
N GLU A 37 0.70 19.65 6.53
CA GLU A 37 0.78 19.27 7.94
C GLU A 37 0.02 17.96 8.23
N LYS A 38 -1.17 17.76 7.63
CA LYS A 38 -1.92 16.50 7.71
C LYS A 38 -1.10 15.32 7.17
N VAL A 39 -0.46 15.50 6.01
CA VAL A 39 0.40 14.48 5.40
C VAL A 39 1.64 14.21 6.27
N GLN A 40 2.36 15.24 6.67
CA GLN A 40 3.56 15.11 7.51
C GLN A 40 3.25 14.43 8.84
N THR A 41 2.13 14.80 9.49
CA THR A 41 1.68 14.18 10.74
C THR A 41 1.34 12.70 10.53
N THR A 42 0.61 12.38 9.46
CA THR A 42 0.24 10.98 9.16
C THR A 42 1.46 10.09 8.94
N VAL A 43 2.48 10.61 8.27
CA VAL A 43 3.74 9.89 8.01
C VAL A 43 4.42 9.45 9.31
N MET A 44 4.31 10.23 10.39
CA MET A 44 4.87 9.87 11.69
C MET A 44 4.20 8.63 12.30
N TYR A 45 2.97 8.32 11.91
CA TYR A 45 2.22 7.15 12.37
C TYR A 45 2.34 5.94 11.43
N LEU A 46 3.03 6.07 10.29
CA LEU A 46 3.33 4.94 9.40
C LEU A 46 4.50 4.14 9.96
N THR A 47 4.41 2.81 9.87
CA THR A 47 5.44 1.88 10.33
C THR A 47 5.75 0.83 9.27
N ASP A 48 6.80 0.04 9.49
CA ASP A 48 7.22 -1.09 8.66
C ASP A 48 7.27 -0.78 7.14
N THR A 49 6.59 -1.60 6.32
CA THR A 49 6.60 -1.52 4.86
C THR A 49 5.99 -0.20 4.36
N THR A 50 5.00 0.33 5.07
CA THR A 50 4.35 1.58 4.69
C THR A 50 5.26 2.80 4.90
N ALA A 51 6.07 2.79 5.97
CA ALA A 51 7.08 3.83 6.19
C ALA A 51 8.20 3.79 5.13
N LEU A 52 8.60 2.59 4.69
CA LEU A 52 9.59 2.41 3.62
C LEU A 52 9.07 2.91 2.28
N TRP A 53 7.82 2.60 1.94
CA TRP A 53 7.16 3.11 0.75
C TRP A 53 7.15 4.64 0.70
N TRP A 54 6.75 5.28 1.80
CA TRP A 54 6.73 6.74 1.87
C TRP A 54 8.13 7.35 1.69
N ARG A 55 9.15 6.77 2.32
CA ARG A 55 10.54 7.22 2.17
C ARG A 55 10.99 7.21 0.71
N ARG A 56 10.65 6.16 -0.05
CA ARG A 56 10.95 6.06 -1.49
C ARG A 56 10.24 7.16 -2.28
N ARG A 57 8.95 7.39 -2.02
CA ARG A 57 8.18 8.45 -2.70
C ARG A 57 8.70 9.85 -2.41
N TYR A 58 9.12 10.10 -1.18
CA TYR A 58 9.73 11.38 -0.80
C TYR A 58 11.04 11.64 -1.55
N THR A 59 11.89 10.62 -1.74
CA THR A 59 13.15 10.77 -2.49
C THR A 59 12.95 10.93 -3.99
N ASP A 60 11.86 10.41 -4.54
CA ASP A 60 11.53 10.49 -5.96
C ASP A 60 10.98 11.87 -6.39
N GLY A 61 10.84 12.82 -5.45
CA GLY A 61 10.35 14.17 -5.73
C GLY A 61 8.88 14.22 -6.14
N CYS A 62 8.11 13.19 -5.79
CA CYS A 62 6.67 13.19 -6.00
C CYS A 62 5.98 14.12 -4.99
N ASP A 63 5.40 15.22 -5.47
CA ASP A 63 4.58 16.13 -4.67
C ASP A 63 3.26 15.45 -4.28
N VAL A 64 3.27 14.69 -3.19
CA VAL A 64 2.07 14.21 -2.49
C VAL A 64 1.74 15.21 -1.39
N ASN A 65 1.37 16.42 -1.80
CA ASN A 65 1.18 17.59 -0.93
C ASN A 65 -0.29 17.83 -0.54
N THR A 66 -1.21 16.94 -0.95
CA THR A 66 -2.61 16.98 -0.54
C THR A 66 -3.01 15.71 0.18
N TRP A 67 -3.88 15.85 1.17
CA TRP A 67 -4.39 14.76 1.99
C TRP A 67 -5.11 13.71 1.15
N GLU A 68 -5.94 14.14 0.18
CA GLU A 68 -6.64 13.21 -0.71
C GLU A 68 -5.70 12.44 -1.63
N LYS A 69 -4.67 13.09 -2.17
CA LYS A 69 -3.67 12.41 -3.00
C LYS A 69 -2.90 11.38 -2.16
N PHE A 70 -2.52 11.74 -0.94
CA PHE A 70 -1.89 10.82 0.00
C PHE A 70 -2.78 9.59 0.28
N LYS A 71 -4.06 9.79 0.62
CA LYS A 71 -5.01 8.70 0.86
C LYS A 71 -5.14 7.77 -0.36
N GLY A 72 -5.22 8.34 -1.56
CA GLY A 72 -5.31 7.59 -2.81
C GLY A 72 -4.06 6.75 -3.08
N GLU A 73 -2.88 7.36 -2.96
CA GLU A 73 -1.61 6.66 -3.20
C GLU A 73 -1.34 5.58 -2.16
N LEU A 74 -1.66 5.82 -0.88
CA LEU A 74 -1.50 4.81 0.16
C LEU A 74 -2.43 3.61 -0.09
N LYS A 75 -3.70 3.84 -0.46
CA LYS A 75 -4.63 2.75 -0.85
C LYS A 75 -4.13 1.98 -2.08
N MET A 76 -3.56 2.68 -3.06
CA MET A 76 -2.99 2.06 -4.26
C MET A 76 -1.78 1.19 -3.93
N GLN A 77 -0.89 1.64 -3.04
CA GLN A 77 0.24 0.84 -2.58
C GLN A 77 -0.22 -0.48 -1.94
N LEU A 78 -1.18 -0.40 -1.02
CA LEU A 78 -1.74 -1.59 -0.35
C LEU A 78 -2.44 -2.53 -1.33
N TYR A 79 -3.08 -1.98 -2.36
CA TYR A 79 -3.71 -2.76 -3.42
C TYR A 79 -2.69 -3.48 -4.30
N LEU A 80 -1.60 -2.80 -4.70
CA LEU A 80 -0.50 -3.41 -5.47
C LEU A 80 0.18 -4.52 -4.67
N GLU A 81 0.50 -4.28 -3.40
CA GLU A 81 1.05 -5.30 -2.52
C GLU A 81 0.09 -6.48 -2.31
N SER A 82 -1.23 -6.26 -2.38
CA SER A 82 -2.23 -7.33 -2.32
C SER A 82 -2.22 -8.20 -3.58
N ILE A 83 -2.12 -7.58 -4.77
CA ILE A 83 -2.01 -8.29 -6.05
C ILE A 83 -0.73 -9.12 -6.08
N GLU A 84 0.41 -8.53 -5.72
CA GLU A 84 1.71 -9.21 -5.68
C GLU A 84 1.70 -10.44 -4.77
N ASP A 85 1.14 -10.30 -3.56
CA ASP A 85 0.99 -11.41 -2.62
C ASP A 85 0.14 -12.53 -3.20
N MET A 86 -1.01 -12.18 -3.80
CA MET A 86 -1.89 -13.17 -4.43
C MET A 86 -1.20 -13.87 -5.60
N ALA A 87 -0.52 -13.13 -6.46
CA ALA A 87 0.22 -13.68 -7.59
C ALA A 87 1.35 -14.61 -7.11
N MET A 88 2.08 -14.25 -6.06
CA MET A 88 3.12 -15.11 -5.47
C MET A 88 2.56 -16.35 -4.78
N ILE A 89 1.43 -16.24 -4.07
CA ILE A 89 0.74 -17.41 -3.50
C ILE A 89 0.31 -18.36 -4.62
N ASN A 90 -0.24 -17.82 -5.71
CA ASN A 90 -0.67 -18.60 -6.86
C ASN A 90 0.52 -19.26 -7.56
N LEU A 91 1.64 -18.57 -7.75
CA LEU A 91 2.89 -19.14 -8.30
C LEU A 91 3.41 -20.30 -7.44
N ARG A 92 3.48 -20.15 -6.12
CA ARG A 92 3.94 -21.21 -5.20
C ARG A 92 3.02 -22.43 -5.23
N ARG A 93 1.73 -22.23 -5.50
CA ARG A 93 0.71 -23.29 -5.59
C ARG A 93 0.61 -23.89 -6.99
N LEU A 94 1.13 -23.21 -8.01
CA LEU A 94 1.04 -23.65 -9.39
C LEU A 94 1.79 -24.99 -9.56
N ARG A 95 1.05 -26.04 -9.89
CA ARG A 95 1.59 -27.36 -10.18
C ARG A 95 1.19 -27.78 -11.58
N GLN A 96 2.13 -28.37 -12.31
CA GLN A 96 1.85 -28.91 -13.63
C GLN A 96 1.09 -30.23 -13.52
N ASN A 97 -0.25 -30.16 -13.44
CA ASN A 97 -1.13 -31.34 -13.37
C ASN A 97 -1.80 -31.67 -14.73
N GLY A 98 -1.54 -30.87 -15.77
CA GLY A 98 -2.12 -30.99 -17.10
C GLY A 98 -1.10 -30.76 -18.22
N SER A 99 -1.54 -30.16 -19.34
CA SER A 99 -0.66 -29.85 -20.47
C SER A 99 0.42 -28.83 -20.11
N ILE A 100 1.66 -29.09 -20.53
CA ILE A 100 2.80 -28.17 -20.39
C ILE A 100 2.44 -26.78 -20.94
N HIS A 101 1.74 -26.72 -22.08
CA HIS A 101 1.35 -25.44 -22.69
C HIS A 101 0.40 -24.62 -21.82
N GLN A 102 -0.51 -25.28 -21.10
CA GLN A 102 -1.43 -24.61 -20.19
C GLN A 102 -0.71 -24.12 -18.94
N TYR A 103 0.17 -24.95 -18.38
CA TYR A 103 1.01 -24.56 -17.25
C TYR A 103 1.91 -23.36 -17.58
N VAL A 104 2.58 -23.39 -18.74
CA VAL A 104 3.44 -22.28 -19.20
C VAL A 104 2.62 -21.00 -19.38
N ARG A 105 1.38 -21.10 -19.90
CA ARG A 105 0.51 -19.94 -20.04
C ARG A 105 0.13 -19.35 -18.68
N GLU A 106 -0.33 -20.16 -17.74
CA GLU A 106 -0.74 -19.73 -16.40
C GLU A 106 0.44 -19.15 -15.61
N TYR A 107 1.62 -19.78 -15.71
CA TYR A 107 2.87 -19.29 -15.13
C TYR A 107 3.26 -17.91 -15.70
N SER A 108 3.21 -17.74 -17.02
CA SER A 108 3.53 -16.46 -17.67
C SER A 108 2.54 -15.35 -17.30
N THR A 109 1.24 -15.64 -17.17
CA THR A 109 0.25 -14.66 -16.73
C THR A 109 0.53 -14.19 -15.30
N LEU A 110 0.81 -15.11 -14.38
CA LEU A 110 1.12 -14.76 -12.98
C LEU A 110 2.43 -13.98 -12.85
N LEU A 111 3.42 -14.24 -13.71
CA LEU A 111 4.65 -13.44 -13.76
C LEU A 111 4.39 -11.98 -14.18
N LEU A 112 3.43 -11.73 -15.08
CA LEU A 112 3.09 -10.38 -15.54
C LEU A 112 2.33 -9.56 -14.48
N GLU A 113 1.70 -10.21 -13.51
CA GLU A 113 0.98 -9.56 -12.41
C GLU A 113 1.91 -9.09 -11.28
N ILE A 114 3.19 -9.48 -11.29
CA ILE A 114 4.20 -9.10 -10.27
C ILE A 114 5.14 -8.03 -10.86
N PRO A 115 5.02 -6.75 -10.46
CA PRO A 115 5.84 -5.64 -10.95
C PRO A 115 7.35 -5.84 -10.81
N GLU A 116 7.79 -6.58 -9.79
CA GLU A 116 9.23 -6.70 -9.44
C GLU A 116 9.96 -7.90 -10.08
N MET A 117 9.26 -8.82 -10.75
CA MET A 117 9.88 -10.04 -11.33
C MET A 117 10.16 -9.94 -12.84
N SER A 118 9.78 -8.83 -13.47
CA SER A 118 10.10 -8.53 -14.87
C SER A 118 11.42 -7.75 -14.99
N GLU A 119 12.55 -8.33 -14.56
CA GLU A 119 13.85 -8.05 -15.19
C GLU A 119 14.96 -9.04 -14.77
N LYS A 120 15.26 -9.97 -15.69
CA LYS A 120 16.58 -10.09 -16.34
C LYS A 120 16.49 -10.95 -17.58
#